data_AF-A0A533ZM61-F1
#
_entry.id   AF-A0A533ZM61-F1
#
_cell.length_a   1.000
_cell.length_b   1.000
_cell.length_c   1.000
_cell.angle_alpha   90.00
_cell.angle_beta   90.00
_cell.angle_gamma   90.00
#
_symmetry.space_group_name_H-M   'P 1'
#
loop_
_entity.id
_entity.type
_entity.pdbx_description
1 polymer ?
#
loop_
_entity_poly.entity_id
_entity_poly.type
_entity_poly.pdbx_seq_one_letter_code
_entity_poly.pdbx_strand_id
1 'polypeptide(L)' 'QRIHEQDKLLARIQEHKLPEAAFRWYVDLRRYGSVPHAGFGMGIERVVAWICGLDHVRETIPFPRMLYKLYP' A
#
# COMPACT_ATOMS: atom_id res chain seq x y z
N GLN A 1 -0.97 -4.38 -12.41
CA GLN A 1 -1.66 -3.22 -13.04
C GLN A 1 -2.82 -2.81 -12.15
N ARG A 2 -3.14 -1.51 -12.04
CA ARG A 2 -4.25 -1.01 -11.22
C ARG A 2 -5.53 -0.83 -12.05
N ILE A 3 -6.69 -0.93 -11.40
CA ILE A 3 -8.00 -0.72 -12.03
C ILE A 3 -8.20 0.79 -12.27
N HIS A 4 -8.42 1.18 -13.52
CA HIS A 4 -8.64 2.57 -13.95
C HIS A 4 -10.11 2.86 -14.31
N GLU A 5 -10.88 1.83 -14.65
CA GLU A 5 -12.33 1.94 -14.90
C GLU A 5 -13.13 2.00 -13.59
N GLN A 6 -14.06 2.95 -13.51
CA GLN A 6 -14.85 3.20 -12.29
C GLN A 6 -15.73 2.00 -11.92
N ASP A 7 -16.47 1.45 -12.87
CA ASP A 7 -17.43 0.36 -12.62
C ASP A 7 -16.75 -0.91 -12.12
N LYS A 8 -15.60 -1.26 -12.71
CA LYS A 8 -14.79 -2.41 -12.28
C LYS A 8 -14.24 -2.23 -10.87
N LEU A 9 -13.89 -0.99 -10.49
CA LEU A 9 -13.44 -0.71 -9.12
C LEU A 9 -14.58 -0.83 -8.12
N LEU A 10 -15.77 -0.31 -8.44
CA LEU A 10 -16.96 -0.42 -7.59
C LEU A 10 -17.37 -1.88 -7.41
N ALA A 11 -17.39 -2.67 -8.49
CA ALA A 11 -17.66 -4.10 -8.42
C ALA A 11 -16.69 -4.83 -7.47
N ARG A 12 -15.40 -4.49 -7.50
CA ARG A 12 -14.40 -5.07 -6.59
C ARG A 12 -14.57 -4.64 -5.14
N ILE A 13 -14.94 -3.39 -4.89
CA ILE A 13 -15.22 -2.89 -3.53
C ILE A 13 -16.40 -3.67 -2.93
N GLN A 14 -17.46 -3.91 -3.72
CA GLN A 14 -18.62 -4.70 -3.31
C GLN A 14 -18.26 -6.18 -3.09
N GLU A 15 -17.47 -6.78 -3.99
CA GLU A 15 -16.97 -8.17 -3.86
C GLU A 15 -16.23 -8.39 -2.54
N HIS A 16 -15.37 -7.43 -2.16
CA HIS A 16 -14.60 -7.47 -0.92
C HIS A 16 -15.37 -6.98 0.33
N LYS A 17 -16.66 -6.63 0.19
CA LYS A 17 -17.51 -6.12 1.29
C LYS A 17 -16.91 -4.92 2.00
N LEU A 18 -16.27 -4.03 1.26
CA LEU A 18 -15.62 -2.84 1.78
C LEU A 18 -16.61 -1.67 1.87
N PRO A 19 -16.50 -0.79 2.89
CA PRO A 19 -17.42 0.34 3.06
C PRO A 19 -17.21 1.38 1.96
N GLU A 20 -18.16 1.48 1.02
CA GLU A 20 -18.05 2.37 -0.14
C GLU A 20 -17.81 3.84 0.24
N ALA A 21 -18.42 4.30 1.34
CA ALA A 21 -18.25 5.67 1.84
C ALA A 21 -16.77 6.02 2.10
N ALA A 22 -15.94 5.07 2.56
CA ALA A 22 -14.52 5.29 2.82
C ALA A 22 -13.69 5.44 1.52
N PHE A 23 -14.19 4.88 0.41
CA PHE A 23 -13.51 4.87 -0.89
C PHE A 23 -14.10 5.87 -1.88
N ARG A 24 -15.21 6.55 -1.55
CA ARG A 24 -15.91 7.46 -2.46
C ARG A 24 -15.00 8.52 -3.07
N TRP A 25 -14.17 9.16 -2.25
CA TRP A 25 -13.18 10.14 -2.71
C TRP A 25 -12.18 9.55 -3.72
N TYR A 26 -11.80 8.27 -3.55
CA TYR A 26 -10.84 7.57 -4.39
C TYR A 26 -11.46 7.08 -5.71
N VAL A 27 -12.74 6.69 -5.67
CA VAL A 27 -13.51 6.34 -6.86
C VAL A 27 -13.74 7.59 -7.72
N ASP A 28 -14.02 8.72 -7.08
CA ASP A 28 -14.27 10.01 -7.77
C ASP A 28 -13.08 10.50 -8.59
N LEU A 29 -11.85 10.11 -8.23
CA LEU A 29 -10.65 10.39 -9.04
C LEU A 29 -10.73 9.81 -10.47
N ARG A 30 -11.56 8.79 -10.69
CA ARG A 30 -11.74 8.14 -11.99
C ARG A 30 -12.92 8.71 -12.80
N ARG A 31 -13.69 9.63 -12.23
CA ARG A 31 -14.93 10.18 -12.83
C ARG A 31 -14.67 10.88 -14.17
N TYR A 32 -13.56 11.58 -14.30
CA TYR A 32 -13.19 12.33 -15.51
C TYR A 32 -12.20 11.56 -16.40
N GLY A 33 -12.11 10.25 -16.21
CA GLY A 33 -11.15 9.39 -16.89
C GLY A 33 -9.86 9.18 -16.09
N SER A 34 -9.29 8.00 -16.26
CA SER A 34 -8.00 7.61 -15.67
C SER A 34 -7.19 6.88 -16.72
N VAL A 35 -5.88 7.11 -16.74
CA VAL A 35 -4.97 6.36 -17.62
C VAL A 35 -4.70 4.97 -17.07
N PRO A 36 -4.41 3.96 -17.93
CA PRO A 36 -3.85 2.70 -17.49
C PRO A 36 -2.53 2.93 -16.75
N HIS A 37 -2.45 2.47 -15.50
CA HIS A 37 -1.28 2.70 -14.66
C HIS A 37 -0.92 1.48 -13.81
N ALA A 38 0.34 1.38 -13.46
CA ALA A 38 0.90 0.38 -12.58
C ALA A 38 1.94 1.03 -11.68
N GLY A 39 2.31 0.32 -10.63
CA GLY A 39 3.36 0.74 -9.71
C GLY A 39 3.64 -0.39 -8.74
N PHE A 40 4.79 -0.31 -8.08
CA PHE A 40 5.20 -1.23 -7.03
C PHE A 40 5.66 -0.41 -5.82
N GLY A 41 5.63 -1.04 -4.65
CA GLY A 41 6.19 -0.49 -3.42
C GLY A 41 7.41 -1.29 -3.02
N MET A 42 8.42 -0.63 -2.47
CA MET A 42 9.64 -1.26 -2.00
C MET A 42 9.97 -0.72 -0.61
N GLY A 43 10.04 -1.59 0.40
CA GLY A 43 10.43 -1.19 1.76
C GLY A 43 11.94 -1.11 1.87
N ILE A 44 12.49 0.08 2.07
CA ILE A 44 13.94 0.33 2.07
C ILE A 44 14.64 -0.56 3.10
N GLU A 45 14.09 -0.63 4.30
CA GLU A 45 14.61 -1.41 5.42
C GLU A 45 14.71 -2.91 5.08
N ARG A 46 13.71 -3.44 4.35
CA ARG A 46 13.68 -4.84 3.91
C ARG A 46 14.64 -5.09 2.77
N VAL A 47 14.81 -4.13 1.87
CA VAL A 47 15.78 -4.22 0.76
C VAL A 47 17.20 -4.25 1.30
N VAL A 48 17.51 -3.37 2.26
CA VAL A 48 18.81 -3.37 2.94
C VAL A 48 19.02 -4.70 3.65
N ALA A 49 18.02 -5.20 4.38
CA ALA A 49 18.15 -6.48 5.09
C ALA A 49 18.42 -7.63 4.12
N TRP A 50 17.74 -7.66 2.98
CA TRP A 50 17.94 -8.65 1.94
C TRP A 50 19.34 -8.56 1.29
N ILE A 51 19.77 -7.36 0.89
CA ILE A 51 21.08 -7.14 0.26
C ILE A 51 22.23 -7.49 1.23
N CYS A 52 22.07 -7.15 2.52
CA CYS A 52 23.06 -7.39 3.56
C CYS A 52 22.98 -8.78 4.20
N GLY A 53 21.98 -9.60 3.86
CA GLY A 53 21.79 -10.94 4.44
C GLY A 53 21.48 -10.92 5.94
N LEU A 54 20.77 -9.89 6.42
CA LEU A 54 20.43 -9.73 7.83
C LEU A 54 19.19 -10.54 8.20
N ASP A 55 19.23 -11.18 9.37
CA ASP A 55 18.15 -12.02 9.87
C ASP A 55 16.91 -11.20 10.25
N HIS A 56 17.10 -9.98 10.74
CA HIS A 56 16.00 -9.13 11.18
C HIS A 56 16.04 -7.72 10.60
N VAL A 57 14.91 -7.27 10.03
CA VAL A 57 14.69 -5.89 9.54
C VAL A 57 14.95 -4.77 10.57
N ARG A 58 15.07 -5.10 11.87
CA ARG A 58 15.36 -4.10 12.91
C ARG A 58 16.80 -3.62 12.83
N GLU A 59 17.69 -4.48 12.36
CA GLU A 59 19.11 -4.20 12.21
C GLU A 59 19.39 -3.14 11.14
N THR A 60 18.40 -2.86 10.28
CA THR A 60 18.47 -1.82 9.25
C THR A 60 17.81 -0.50 9.66
N ILE A 61 17.28 -0.40 10.88
CA ILE A 61 16.54 0.77 11.37
C ILE A 61 17.26 1.33 12.61
N PRO A 62 17.77 2.58 12.57
CA PRO A 62 18.47 3.17 13.72
C PRO A 62 17.62 3.24 15.00
N PHE A 63 16.33 3.56 14.87
CA PHE A 63 15.37 3.64 15.98
C PHE A 63 14.12 2.81 15.63
N PRO A 64 14.15 1.48 15.80
CA PRO A 64 13.08 0.61 15.36
C PRO A 64 11.82 0.82 16.21
N ARG A 65 10.70 1.14 15.57
CA ARG A 65 9.41 1.14 16.25
C ARG A 65 8.92 -0.29 16.45
N MET A 66 8.59 -0.63 17.69
CA MET A 66 8.05 -1.94 18.02
C MET A 66 6.81 -1.78 18.90
N LEU A 67 5.99 -2.84 18.97
CA LEU A 67 4.79 -2.87 19.81
C LEU A 67 5.10 -2.57 21.29
N TYR A 68 6.28 -3.00 21.76
CA TYR A 68 6.77 -2.78 23.12
C TYR A 68 7.88 -1.72 23.24
N LYS A 69 8.25 -1.05 22.14
CA LYS A 69 9.32 -0.04 22.13
C LYS A 69 8.88 1.19 21.35
N LEU A 70 8.46 2.22 22.09
CA LEU A 70 7.95 3.48 21.54
C LEU A 70 8.99 4.61 21.52
N TYR A 71 9.89 4.62 22.51
CA TYR A 71 10.96 5.61 22.64
C TYR A 71 12.34 4.94 22.41
N PRO A 72 13.33 5.67 21.87
CA PRO A 72 14.70 5.19 21.68
C PRO A 72 15.30 4.53 22.92
#